data_AF-A0A183VAP7-F1
#
_entry.id   AF-A0A183VAP7-F1
#
_cell.length_a   1.000
_cell.length_b   1.000
_cell.length_c   1.000
_cell.angle_alpha   90.00
_cell.angle_beta   90.00
_cell.angle_gamma   90.00
#
_symmetry.space_group_name_H-M   'P 1'
#
loop_
_entity.id
_entity.type
_entity.pdbx_description
1 polymer ?
#
loop_
_entity_poly.entity_id
_entity_poly.type
_entity_poly.pdbx_seq_one_letter_code
_entity_poly.pdbx_strand_id
1 'polypeptide(L)'
;MFKEYAYALLLLCTATARCQFNEHFEQFILRTRGNKTLQLVKGEDDPDQRIFGGRMGPKDIVIGRPLLIVNGMKGWNKTTSLTYFADLLTLYGYNATQIYGIVPAAGKGNPSNIMQMKCAYFKEVRLLVELIYSYALMQVDIISTGAGTVVARKAILGGACLDENENLGKPITNKEELNRQPSRFEGTLSYALYSYSDEVVGSQCCQHQCGQLRHANAIFVYNKFDHRSLLERTVHKQFELLIGNATTSISSRLYYGRNSLERNLHYSIVDYFIQLFVVIVAVLCLVTFLKSKKYSGLWR
;
A
#
# COMPACT_ATOMS: atom_id res chain seq x y z
N MET A 1 20.41 -38.86 -4.76
CA MET A 1 20.82 -37.72 -3.91
C MET A 1 20.53 -36.35 -4.51
N PHE A 2 20.87 -36.02 -5.78
CA PHE A 2 20.62 -34.67 -6.33
C PHE A 2 19.14 -34.27 -6.56
N LYS A 3 18.21 -35.24 -6.63
CA LYS A 3 16.77 -34.94 -6.82
C LYS A 3 16.11 -34.36 -5.56
N GLU A 4 16.55 -34.73 -4.35
CA GLU A 4 15.92 -34.30 -3.10
C GLU A 4 16.28 -32.85 -2.73
N TYR A 5 17.50 -32.41 -3.06
CA TYR A 5 17.92 -31.01 -2.86
C TYR A 5 17.27 -30.03 -3.84
N ALA A 6 16.89 -30.49 -5.04
CA ALA A 6 16.18 -29.67 -6.02
C ALA A 6 14.76 -29.31 -5.54
N TYR A 7 14.07 -30.25 -4.87
CA TYR A 7 12.76 -29.96 -4.25
C TYR A 7 12.89 -29.04 -3.04
N ALA A 8 13.95 -29.17 -2.24
CA ALA A 8 14.20 -28.28 -1.11
C ALA A 8 14.51 -26.83 -1.53
N LEU A 9 15.27 -26.62 -2.62
CA LEU A 9 15.50 -25.28 -3.18
C LEU A 9 14.28 -24.70 -3.90
N LEU A 10 13.42 -25.53 -4.50
CA LEU A 10 12.16 -25.08 -5.10
C LEU A 10 11.12 -24.68 -4.03
N LEU A 11 11.18 -25.30 -2.84
CA LEU A 11 10.35 -24.98 -1.68
C LEU A 11 10.80 -23.71 -0.92
N LEU A 12 12.04 -23.26 -1.11
CA LEU A 12 12.60 -22.05 -0.49
C LEU A 12 12.28 -20.74 -1.26
N CYS A 13 11.58 -20.83 -2.39
CA CYS A 13 11.16 -19.69 -3.20
C CYS A 13 9.65 -19.41 -3.13
N THR A 14 8.99 -19.75 -2.03
CA THR A 14 7.68 -19.15 -1.69
C THR A 14 7.93 -17.75 -1.12
N ALA A 15 8.40 -16.84 -1.98
CA ALA A 15 8.28 -15.42 -1.69
C ALA A 15 6.79 -15.16 -1.50
N THR A 16 6.37 -15.00 -0.24
CA THR A 16 5.01 -14.62 0.13
C THR A 16 4.76 -13.29 -0.55
N ALA A 17 4.00 -13.34 -1.65
CA ALA A 17 3.58 -12.15 -2.35
C ALA A 17 2.83 -11.27 -1.33
N ARG A 18 3.31 -10.04 -1.11
CA ARG A 18 2.66 -9.00 -0.27
C ARG A 18 1.36 -8.50 -0.93
N CYS A 19 0.54 -9.42 -1.40
CA CYS A 19 -0.58 -9.19 -2.28
C CYS A 19 -1.91 -9.58 -1.65
N GLN A 20 -1.87 -10.00 -0.38
CA GLN A 20 -3.00 -10.37 0.44
C GLN A 20 -2.80 -9.89 1.88
N PHE A 21 -3.86 -9.91 2.66
CA PHE A 21 -3.72 -9.74 4.10
C PHE A 21 -2.97 -10.94 4.69
N ASN A 22 -2.16 -10.67 5.71
CA ASN A 22 -1.57 -11.73 6.49
C ASN A 22 -2.67 -12.48 7.25
N GLU A 23 -2.50 -13.80 7.39
CA GLU A 23 -3.49 -14.70 7.99
C GLU A 23 -3.99 -14.20 9.35
N HIS A 24 -3.10 -13.66 10.18
CA HIS A 24 -3.47 -13.15 11.50
C HIS A 24 -4.50 -12.01 11.44
N PHE A 25 -4.38 -11.10 10.47
CA PHE A 25 -5.36 -10.03 10.28
C PHE A 25 -6.66 -10.56 9.66
N GLU A 26 -6.59 -11.52 8.73
CA GLU A 26 -7.80 -12.17 8.20
C GLU A 26 -8.59 -12.88 9.29
N GLN A 27 -7.91 -13.63 10.14
CA GLN A 27 -8.53 -14.32 11.29
C GLN A 27 -9.15 -13.33 12.26
N PHE A 28 -8.52 -12.17 12.49
CA PHE A 28 -9.12 -11.10 13.28
C PHE A 28 -10.44 -10.61 12.67
N ILE A 29 -10.47 -10.34 11.35
CA ILE A 29 -11.69 -9.89 10.67
C ILE A 29 -12.78 -10.96 10.74
N LEU A 30 -12.42 -12.21 10.47
CA LEU A 30 -13.35 -13.35 10.52
C LEU A 30 -13.99 -13.48 11.90
N ARG A 31 -13.19 -13.40 12.97
CA ARG A 31 -13.67 -13.54 14.35
C ARG A 31 -14.53 -12.37 14.82
N THR A 32 -14.21 -11.14 14.38
CA THR A 32 -14.86 -9.93 14.91
C THR A 32 -16.01 -9.42 14.05
N ARG A 33 -15.96 -9.62 12.73
CA ARG A 33 -16.92 -9.06 11.77
C ARG A 33 -17.46 -10.09 10.76
N GLY A 34 -16.97 -11.33 10.79
CA GLY A 34 -17.46 -12.43 9.97
C GLY A 34 -16.96 -12.42 8.51
N ASN A 35 -17.27 -13.52 7.82
CA ASN A 35 -16.79 -13.78 6.45
C ASN A 35 -17.27 -12.75 5.41
N LYS A 36 -18.52 -12.27 5.52
CA LYS A 36 -19.06 -11.26 4.60
C LYS A 36 -18.23 -9.98 4.60
N THR A 37 -17.77 -9.55 5.78
CA THR A 37 -16.91 -8.37 5.93
C THR A 37 -15.54 -8.61 5.30
N LEU A 38 -14.94 -9.79 5.54
CA LEU A 38 -13.66 -10.17 4.93
C LEU A 38 -13.74 -10.15 3.40
N GLN A 39 -14.78 -10.76 2.83
CA GLN A 39 -15.00 -10.78 1.38
C GLN A 39 -15.18 -9.37 0.80
N LEU A 40 -15.91 -8.49 1.49
CA LEU A 40 -16.10 -7.10 1.05
C LEU A 40 -14.77 -6.35 0.94
N VAL A 41 -13.88 -6.48 1.94
CA VAL A 41 -12.58 -5.77 1.92
C VAL A 41 -11.57 -6.42 0.98
N LYS A 42 -11.49 -7.76 0.93
CA LYS A 42 -10.60 -8.48 0.01
C LYS A 42 -11.01 -8.27 -1.45
N GLY A 43 -12.31 -8.11 -1.72
CA GLY A 43 -12.86 -8.06 -3.06
C GLY A 43 -13.18 -9.44 -3.61
N GLU A 44 -14.02 -9.46 -4.64
CA GLU A 44 -14.23 -10.62 -5.50
C GLU A 44 -13.20 -10.55 -6.65
N ASP A 45 -12.53 -11.68 -6.92
CA ASP A 45 -11.80 -11.97 -8.18
C ASP A 45 -10.59 -11.10 -8.58
N ASP A 46 -9.67 -10.79 -7.65
CA ASP A 46 -8.33 -10.28 -8.04
C ASP A 46 -7.22 -10.78 -7.11
N PRO A 47 -6.61 -11.94 -7.43
CA PRO A 47 -5.73 -12.64 -6.49
C PRO A 47 -4.41 -11.92 -6.17
N ASP A 48 -3.98 -10.92 -6.96
CA ASP A 48 -2.55 -10.60 -6.98
C ASP A 48 -2.10 -9.17 -6.66
N GLN A 49 -2.92 -8.11 -6.61
CA GLN A 49 -2.36 -6.76 -6.38
C GLN A 49 -3.31 -5.74 -5.71
N ARG A 50 -4.48 -6.18 -5.24
CA ARG A 50 -5.50 -5.26 -4.72
C ARG A 50 -5.22 -4.80 -3.29
N ILE A 51 -4.74 -5.69 -2.42
CA ILE A 51 -4.75 -5.43 -0.98
C ILE A 51 -3.59 -6.11 -0.28
N PHE A 52 -3.06 -5.52 0.79
CA PHE A 52 -2.13 -6.22 1.68
C PHE A 52 -2.11 -5.62 3.08
N GLY A 53 -1.46 -6.34 4.00
CA GLY A 53 -1.09 -5.82 5.31
C GLY A 53 -1.46 -6.77 6.45
N GLY A 54 -1.23 -6.32 7.67
CA GLY A 54 -1.42 -7.12 8.87
C GLY A 54 -0.12 -7.67 9.42
N ARG A 55 -0.21 -8.33 10.57
CA ARG A 55 0.95 -8.97 11.20
C ARG A 55 1.16 -10.36 10.60
N MET A 56 2.41 -10.78 10.42
CA MET A 56 2.75 -12.16 10.06
C MET A 56 2.31 -13.13 11.16
N GLY A 57 2.29 -12.69 12.42
CA GLY A 57 1.79 -13.50 13.52
C GLY A 57 1.59 -12.74 14.84
N PRO A 58 1.15 -13.45 15.89
CA PRO A 58 0.83 -12.85 17.19
C PRO A 58 2.05 -12.28 17.93
N LYS A 59 3.25 -12.74 17.57
CA LYS A 59 4.52 -12.28 18.16
C LYS A 59 5.07 -11.01 17.51
N ASP A 60 4.47 -10.55 16.42
CA ASP A 60 4.93 -9.32 15.77
C ASP A 60 4.53 -8.10 16.59
N ILE A 61 5.53 -7.29 16.88
CA ILE A 61 5.36 -6.03 17.59
C ILE A 61 5.11 -4.93 16.57
N VAL A 62 3.97 -4.25 16.70
CA VAL A 62 3.65 -3.04 15.93
C VAL A 62 4.20 -1.84 16.69
N ILE A 63 5.27 -1.22 16.16
CA ILE A 63 5.96 -0.08 16.79
C ILE A 63 5.57 1.21 16.07
N GLY A 64 4.55 1.90 16.56
CA GLY A 64 4.02 3.14 15.96
C GLY A 64 2.70 2.91 15.21
N ARG A 65 2.18 3.98 14.60
CA ARG A 65 0.85 3.98 13.99
C ARG A 65 0.80 3.12 12.72
N PRO A 66 -0.27 2.34 12.50
CA PRO A 66 -0.49 1.69 11.21
C PRO A 66 -0.68 2.74 10.11
N LEU A 67 -0.19 2.42 8.91
CA LEU A 67 -0.29 3.23 7.71
C LEU A 67 -1.15 2.49 6.68
N LEU A 68 -2.19 3.16 6.17
CA LEU A 68 -2.98 2.69 5.03
C LEU A 68 -2.62 3.48 3.77
N ILE A 69 -2.22 2.78 2.72
CA ILE A 69 -2.03 3.32 1.38
C ILE A 69 -3.32 3.08 0.58
N VAL A 70 -3.97 4.15 0.09
CA VAL A 70 -5.15 4.07 -0.78
C VAL A 70 -4.76 4.52 -2.18
N ASN A 71 -4.52 3.56 -3.06
CA ASN A 71 -4.06 3.84 -4.42
C ASN A 71 -5.23 3.93 -5.40
N GLY A 72 -5.18 4.91 -6.30
CA GLY A 72 -6.27 5.20 -7.24
C GLY A 72 -6.33 4.32 -8.49
N MET A 73 -5.30 3.52 -8.77
CA MET A 73 -5.27 2.64 -9.95
C MET A 73 -4.60 1.32 -9.61
N LYS A 74 -5.06 0.23 -10.25
CA LYS A 74 -4.32 -1.03 -10.28
C LYS A 74 -3.08 -0.80 -11.15
N GLY A 75 -1.89 -1.06 -10.59
CA GLY A 75 -0.64 -0.87 -11.32
C GLY A 75 -0.61 -1.73 -12.58
N TRP A 76 -0.48 -1.12 -13.75
CA TRP A 76 -0.30 -1.85 -15.01
C TRP A 76 1.11 -2.47 -15.12
N ASN A 77 2.03 -2.09 -14.22
CA ASN A 77 3.39 -2.58 -14.09
C ASN A 77 3.84 -2.61 -12.61
N LYS A 78 4.87 -3.40 -12.30
CA LYS A 78 5.42 -3.58 -10.94
C LYS A 78 5.82 -2.26 -10.26
N THR A 79 6.15 -1.23 -11.03
CA THR A 79 6.59 0.07 -10.51
C THR A 79 5.46 1.05 -10.18
N THR A 80 4.22 0.73 -10.52
CA THR A 80 3.02 1.49 -10.12
C THR A 80 2.15 0.68 -9.16
N SER A 81 2.64 -0.48 -8.72
CA SER A 81 1.92 -1.35 -7.80
C SER A 81 1.92 -0.75 -6.39
N LEU A 82 0.81 -0.98 -5.70
CA LEU A 82 0.62 -0.67 -4.29
C LEU A 82 1.78 -1.22 -3.42
N THR A 83 2.32 -2.38 -3.78
CA THR A 83 3.44 -3.04 -3.11
C THR A 83 4.77 -2.32 -3.30
N TYR A 84 5.05 -1.78 -4.49
CA TYR A 84 6.27 -1.03 -4.73
C TYR A 84 6.38 0.21 -3.83
N PHE A 85 5.27 0.92 -3.65
CA PHE A 85 5.27 2.08 -2.74
C PHE A 85 5.48 1.68 -1.27
N ALA A 86 4.93 0.54 -0.86
CA ALA A 86 5.17 -0.04 0.46
C ALA A 86 6.64 -0.42 0.67
N ASP A 87 7.27 -1.00 -0.36
CA ASP A 87 8.69 -1.35 -0.35
C ASP A 87 9.56 -0.10 -0.23
N LEU A 88 9.23 0.97 -0.96
CA LEU A 88 9.92 2.26 -0.82
C LEU A 88 9.82 2.79 0.62
N LEU A 89 8.64 2.85 1.22
CA LEU A 89 8.50 3.29 2.61
C LEU A 89 9.26 2.42 3.60
N THR A 90 9.33 1.11 3.35
CA THR A 90 10.13 0.17 4.14
C THR A 90 11.63 0.49 4.04
N LEU A 91 12.13 0.82 2.84
CA LEU A 91 13.53 1.24 2.64
C LEU A 91 13.88 2.52 3.39
N TYR A 92 12.93 3.44 3.57
CA TYR A 92 13.11 4.65 4.38
C TYR A 92 13.03 4.39 5.89
N GLY A 93 12.52 3.23 6.33
CA GLY A 93 12.55 2.80 7.72
C GLY A 93 11.18 2.53 8.34
N TYR A 94 10.09 2.54 7.56
CA TYR A 94 8.76 2.16 8.06
C TYR A 94 8.68 0.65 8.24
N ASN A 95 8.07 0.15 9.32
CA ASN A 95 7.97 -1.29 9.51
C ASN A 95 6.86 -1.87 8.62
N ALA A 96 7.20 -2.88 7.82
CA ALA A 96 6.28 -3.52 6.87
C ALA A 96 5.02 -4.09 7.55
N THR A 97 5.09 -4.51 8.82
CA THR A 97 3.93 -5.03 9.57
C THR A 97 2.88 -3.96 9.88
N GLN A 98 3.22 -2.69 9.68
CA GLN A 98 2.36 -1.54 9.91
C GLN A 98 1.72 -1.03 8.63
N ILE A 99 2.22 -1.45 7.47
CA ILE A 99 1.75 -0.95 6.18
C ILE A 99 0.62 -1.85 5.70
N TYR A 100 -0.49 -1.20 5.39
CA TYR A 100 -1.64 -1.76 4.72
C TYR A 100 -1.77 -1.04 3.38
N GLY A 101 -2.30 -1.73 2.38
CA GLY A 101 -2.58 -1.12 1.10
C GLY A 101 -3.90 -1.59 0.56
N ILE A 102 -4.63 -0.72 -0.13
CA ILE A 102 -5.84 -1.04 -0.89
C ILE A 102 -5.87 -0.28 -2.22
N VAL A 103 -6.30 -0.96 -3.27
CA VAL A 103 -6.78 -0.37 -4.52
C VAL A 103 -8.31 -0.52 -4.55
N PRO A 104 -9.08 0.52 -4.23
CA PRO A 104 -10.54 0.44 -4.22
C PRO A 104 -11.05 0.07 -5.62
N ALA A 105 -12.15 -0.66 -5.70
CA ALA A 105 -12.75 -1.12 -6.96
C ALA A 105 -11.92 -2.10 -7.82
N ALA A 106 -10.69 -2.47 -7.42
CA ALA A 106 -9.94 -3.53 -8.11
C ALA A 106 -10.69 -4.87 -8.00
N GLY A 107 -10.71 -5.67 -9.07
CA GLY A 107 -11.53 -6.89 -9.20
C GLY A 107 -12.96 -6.66 -9.71
N LYS A 108 -13.48 -5.43 -9.73
CA LYS A 108 -14.83 -5.12 -10.25
C LYS A 108 -14.84 -4.73 -11.74
N GLY A 109 -13.82 -5.12 -12.51
CA GLY A 109 -13.67 -4.82 -13.94
C GLY A 109 -12.62 -3.74 -14.26
N ASN A 110 -12.89 -2.91 -15.28
CA ASN A 110 -11.95 -1.95 -15.85
C ASN A 110 -11.39 -0.96 -14.79
N PRO A 111 -10.06 -0.69 -14.73
CA PRO A 111 -9.46 0.27 -13.79
C PRO A 111 -10.07 1.68 -13.79
N SER A 112 -10.79 2.09 -14.85
CA SER A 112 -11.59 3.33 -14.86
C SER A 112 -12.80 3.30 -13.90
N ASN A 113 -13.15 2.15 -13.32
CA ASN A 113 -14.35 2.00 -12.50
C ASN A 113 -14.33 2.83 -11.22
N ILE A 114 -13.16 3.15 -10.65
CA ILE A 114 -13.06 4.05 -9.51
C ILE A 114 -13.57 5.47 -9.82
N MET A 115 -13.56 5.88 -11.10
CA MET A 115 -14.15 7.14 -11.56
C MET A 115 -15.68 7.16 -11.46
N GLN A 116 -16.33 5.99 -11.34
CA GLN A 116 -17.77 5.91 -11.11
C GLN A 116 -18.15 6.37 -9.69
N MET A 117 -17.17 6.52 -8.79
CA MET A 117 -17.38 7.05 -7.43
C MET A 117 -18.51 6.35 -6.67
N LYS A 118 -18.65 5.03 -6.88
CA LYS A 118 -19.70 4.24 -6.24
C LYS A 118 -19.52 4.20 -4.74
N CYS A 119 -20.63 4.22 -4.02
CA CYS A 119 -20.62 4.22 -2.56
C CYS A 119 -19.92 2.99 -1.97
N ALA A 120 -20.01 1.85 -2.67
CA ALA A 120 -19.30 0.62 -2.32
C ALA A 120 -17.78 0.83 -2.17
N TYR A 121 -17.14 1.70 -2.99
CA TYR A 121 -15.70 1.95 -2.93
C TYR A 121 -15.32 2.73 -1.68
N PHE A 122 -16.14 3.72 -1.30
CA PHE A 122 -15.94 4.45 -0.05
C PHE A 122 -16.18 3.55 1.17
N LYS A 123 -17.17 2.65 1.11
CA LYS A 123 -17.44 1.66 2.16
C LYS A 123 -16.27 0.71 2.37
N GLU A 124 -15.65 0.23 1.29
CA GLU A 124 -14.46 -0.63 1.34
C GLU A 124 -13.31 0.04 2.12
N VAL A 125 -12.95 1.27 1.74
CA VAL A 125 -11.86 2.02 2.41
C VAL A 125 -12.22 2.35 3.85
N ARG A 126 -13.44 2.85 4.09
CA ARG A 126 -13.90 3.21 5.44
C ARG A 126 -13.84 2.02 6.40
N LEU A 127 -14.38 0.88 5.96
CA LEU A 127 -14.38 -0.34 6.74
C LEU A 127 -12.96 -0.81 7.04
N LEU A 128 -12.05 -0.72 6.06
CA LEU A 128 -10.66 -1.09 6.28
C LEU A 128 -9.97 -0.19 7.32
N VAL A 129 -10.22 1.13 7.30
CA VAL A 129 -9.69 2.04 8.32
C VAL A 129 -10.21 1.65 9.72
N GLU A 130 -11.51 1.38 9.85
CA GLU A 130 -12.11 0.97 11.12
C GLU A 130 -11.55 -0.39 11.63
N LEU A 131 -11.31 -1.33 10.71
CA LEU A 131 -10.70 -2.63 11.02
C LEU A 131 -9.25 -2.48 11.48
N ILE A 132 -8.44 -1.69 10.78
CA ILE A 132 -7.04 -1.43 11.14
C ILE A 132 -6.97 -0.73 12.50
N TYR A 133 -7.81 0.29 12.73
CA TYR A 133 -7.91 0.97 14.01
C TYR A 133 -8.26 -0.01 15.14
N SER A 134 -9.26 -0.86 14.95
CA SER A 134 -9.71 -1.83 15.95
C SER A 134 -8.66 -2.93 16.20
N TYR A 135 -7.90 -3.30 15.19
CA TYR A 135 -6.87 -4.33 15.25
C TYR A 135 -5.57 -3.84 15.91
N ALA A 136 -5.15 -2.62 15.57
CA ALA A 136 -3.93 -2.02 16.09
C ALA A 136 -4.14 -1.28 17.42
N LEU A 137 -5.38 -0.89 17.73
CA LEU A 137 -5.74 -0.01 18.84
C LEU A 137 -4.98 1.32 18.81
N MET A 138 -4.76 1.84 17.61
CA MET A 138 -3.98 3.04 17.32
C MET A 138 -4.64 3.83 16.19
N GLN A 139 -4.43 5.16 16.19
CA GLN A 139 -4.80 6.01 15.05
C GLN A 139 -4.13 5.50 13.77
N VAL A 140 -4.84 5.60 12.65
CA VAL A 140 -4.37 5.15 11.34
C VAL A 140 -3.89 6.35 10.53
N ASP A 141 -2.65 6.29 10.06
CA ASP A 141 -2.14 7.24 9.07
C ASP A 141 -2.58 6.80 7.67
N ILE A 142 -2.91 7.76 6.79
CA ILE A 142 -3.41 7.47 5.44
C ILE A 142 -2.58 8.24 4.41
N ILE A 143 -1.98 7.52 3.46
CA ILE A 143 -1.47 8.09 2.22
C ILE A 143 -2.44 7.70 1.10
N SER A 144 -2.83 8.66 0.28
CA SER A 144 -3.73 8.41 -0.85
C SER A 144 -3.23 9.10 -2.11
N THR A 145 -3.44 8.47 -3.27
CA THR A 145 -2.90 8.92 -4.55
C THR A 145 -3.98 8.92 -5.64
N GLY A 146 -3.95 9.93 -6.51
CA GLY A 146 -4.87 10.05 -7.65
C GLY A 146 -6.34 9.90 -7.24
N ALA A 147 -7.06 9.02 -7.93
CA ALA A 147 -8.46 8.70 -7.62
C ALA A 147 -8.67 8.19 -6.17
N GLY A 148 -7.66 7.53 -5.61
CA GLY A 148 -7.66 7.02 -4.24
C GLY A 148 -7.80 8.14 -3.21
N THR A 149 -7.35 9.36 -3.52
CA THR A 149 -7.52 10.54 -2.66
C THR A 149 -8.97 10.94 -2.52
N VAL A 150 -9.75 10.92 -3.61
CA VAL A 150 -11.18 11.22 -3.57
C VAL A 150 -11.92 10.16 -2.75
N VAL A 151 -11.59 8.88 -2.98
CA VAL A 151 -12.19 7.76 -2.27
C VAL A 151 -11.88 7.81 -0.77
N ALA A 152 -10.60 7.96 -0.40
CA ALA A 152 -10.17 8.04 1.00
C ALA A 152 -10.83 9.21 1.71
N ARG A 153 -10.85 10.39 1.10
CA ARG A 153 -11.46 11.58 1.69
C ARG A 153 -12.95 11.38 1.91
N LYS A 154 -13.69 10.87 0.92
CA LYS A 154 -15.13 10.59 1.07
C LYS A 154 -15.41 9.53 2.14
N ALA A 155 -14.58 8.48 2.23
CA ALA A 155 -14.68 7.45 3.26
C ALA A 155 -14.51 8.02 4.68
N ILE A 156 -13.54 8.92 4.86
CA ILE A 156 -13.24 9.60 6.14
C ILE A 156 -14.38 10.54 6.55
N LEU A 157 -14.83 11.38 5.62
CA LEU A 157 -15.87 12.39 5.86
C LEU A 157 -17.26 11.79 6.04
N GLY A 158 -17.51 10.64 5.43
CA GLY A 158 -18.84 10.03 5.44
C GLY A 158 -19.88 10.84 4.65
N GLY A 159 -21.11 10.83 5.13
CA GLY A 159 -22.27 11.49 4.53
C GLY A 159 -22.91 10.69 3.39
N ALA A 160 -23.88 11.33 2.72
CA ALA A 160 -24.62 10.75 1.61
C ALA A 160 -23.70 10.44 0.42
N CYS A 161 -23.90 9.30 -0.21
CA CYS A 161 -23.24 8.93 -1.45
C CYS A 161 -23.97 9.52 -2.66
N LEU A 162 -23.29 9.54 -3.81
CA LEU A 162 -23.88 9.98 -5.07
C LEU A 162 -24.90 8.96 -5.61
N ASP A 163 -24.63 7.67 -5.40
CA ASP A 163 -25.56 6.59 -5.72
C ASP A 163 -26.81 6.66 -4.82
N GLU A 164 -27.97 6.34 -5.38
CA GLU A 164 -29.25 6.52 -4.69
C GLU A 164 -29.32 5.78 -3.34
N ASN A 165 -29.76 6.52 -2.32
CA ASN A 165 -30.10 6.08 -0.96
C ASN A 165 -28.99 5.43 -0.11
N GLU A 166 -27.72 5.54 -0.49
CA GLU A 166 -26.62 5.08 0.37
C GLU A 166 -25.99 6.23 1.19
N ASN A 167 -25.64 5.93 2.45
CA ASN A 167 -24.98 6.88 3.35
C ASN A 167 -23.85 6.18 4.11
N LEU A 168 -22.69 6.82 4.17
CA LEU A 168 -21.50 6.33 4.89
C LEU A 168 -21.56 6.62 6.40
N GLY A 169 -22.60 7.33 6.84
CA GLY A 169 -22.78 7.75 8.22
C GLY A 169 -21.97 9.01 8.54
N LYS A 170 -21.73 9.23 9.83
CA LYS A 170 -20.94 10.37 10.31
C LYS A 170 -19.46 10.20 9.93
N PRO A 171 -18.66 11.28 9.91
CA PRO A 171 -17.22 11.16 9.77
C PRO A 171 -16.60 10.20 10.80
N ILE A 172 -15.51 9.50 10.45
CA ILE A 172 -14.75 8.62 11.38
C ILE A 172 -13.66 9.37 12.17
N THR A 173 -13.52 10.67 11.95
CA THR A 173 -12.63 11.56 12.70
C THR A 173 -13.24 11.96 14.04
N ASN A 174 -12.41 12.35 15.01
CA ASN A 174 -12.90 12.70 16.35
C ASN A 174 -13.83 13.93 16.27
N LYS A 175 -14.83 14.01 17.16
CA LYS A 175 -15.78 15.13 17.27
C LYS A 175 -15.08 16.48 17.42
N GLU A 176 -13.95 16.56 18.12
CA GLU A 176 -13.15 17.79 18.22
C GLU A 176 -12.59 18.26 16.87
N GLU A 177 -12.31 17.34 15.94
CA GLU A 177 -11.88 17.66 14.58
C GLU A 177 -13.06 18.15 13.75
N LEU A 178 -14.25 17.58 13.96
CA LEU A 178 -15.51 18.00 13.34
C LEU A 178 -16.02 19.35 13.85
N ASN A 179 -15.69 19.72 15.08
CA ASN A 179 -16.09 21.01 15.63
C ASN A 179 -15.20 22.18 15.14
N ARG A 180 -14.08 21.88 14.45
CA ARG A 180 -13.29 22.90 13.75
C ARG A 180 -13.88 23.28 12.40
N GLN A 181 -15.06 22.78 12.05
CA GLN A 181 -15.75 23.18 10.82
C GLN A 181 -16.08 24.67 10.83
N PRO A 182 -15.93 25.37 9.67
CA PRO A 182 -15.65 24.81 8.34
C PRO A 182 -14.16 24.63 8.00
N SER A 183 -13.24 24.71 8.96
CA SER A 183 -11.80 24.80 8.71
C SER A 183 -11.03 23.47 8.66
N ARG A 184 -11.60 22.29 8.98
CA ARG A 184 -10.80 21.04 8.99
C ARG A 184 -11.65 19.78 9.01
N PHE A 185 -11.29 18.77 8.21
CA PHE A 185 -12.13 17.58 8.11
C PHE A 185 -11.39 16.23 7.94
N GLU A 186 -10.14 16.22 7.49
CA GLU A 186 -9.42 15.01 7.04
C GLU A 186 -8.48 14.38 8.10
N GLY A 187 -8.75 14.57 9.39
CA GLY A 187 -8.00 13.96 10.50
C GLY A 187 -7.16 14.94 11.31
N THR A 188 -6.24 14.46 12.16
CA THR A 188 -5.46 15.29 13.11
C THR A 188 -4.38 16.13 12.43
N LEU A 189 -3.80 15.65 11.34
CA LEU A 189 -2.87 16.38 10.47
C LEU A 189 -3.17 16.00 9.02
N SER A 190 -3.24 16.99 8.13
CA SER A 190 -3.53 16.79 6.71
C SER A 190 -2.57 17.58 5.84
N TYR A 191 -2.06 16.95 4.79
CA TYR A 191 -1.05 17.52 3.90
C TYR A 191 -1.46 17.28 2.46
N ALA A 192 -1.15 18.23 1.57
CA ALA A 192 -1.30 18.04 0.13
C ALA A 192 0.05 18.16 -0.57
N LEU A 193 0.37 17.17 -1.40
CA LEU A 193 1.51 17.19 -2.31
C LEU A 193 0.92 17.12 -3.72
N TYR A 194 1.16 18.13 -4.54
CA TYR A 194 0.74 18.13 -5.93
C TYR A 194 1.78 18.77 -6.84
N SER A 195 1.66 18.55 -8.14
CA SER A 195 2.57 19.12 -9.13
C SER A 195 1.79 19.78 -10.26
N TYR A 196 2.21 20.95 -10.74
CA TYR A 196 1.57 21.58 -11.91
C TYR A 196 1.83 20.82 -13.22
N SER A 197 2.84 19.95 -13.24
CA SER A 197 3.11 19.04 -14.38
C SER A 197 2.38 17.71 -14.26
N ASP A 198 1.59 17.51 -13.20
CA ASP A 198 0.72 16.34 -13.07
C ASP A 198 -0.57 16.60 -13.86
N GLU A 199 -0.68 16.00 -15.04
CA GLU A 199 -1.85 16.16 -15.91
C GLU A 199 -3.12 15.48 -15.37
N VAL A 200 -3.00 14.65 -14.33
CA VAL A 200 -4.12 13.91 -13.72
C VAL A 200 -4.74 14.72 -12.57
N VAL A 201 -3.91 15.23 -11.66
CA VAL A 201 -4.37 15.90 -10.41
C VAL A 201 -3.91 17.36 -10.30
N GLY A 202 -2.90 17.75 -11.08
CA GLY A 202 -2.32 19.10 -11.09
C GLY A 202 -3.02 20.10 -12.00
N SER A 203 -4.05 19.68 -12.72
CA SER A 203 -4.83 20.52 -13.63
C SER A 203 -5.76 21.48 -12.87
N GLN A 204 -6.39 22.42 -13.59
CA GLN A 204 -7.45 23.25 -13.05
C GLN A 204 -8.80 22.53 -13.16
N CYS A 205 -9.45 22.24 -12.03
CA CYS A 205 -10.81 21.72 -11.94
C CYS A 205 -11.76 22.87 -11.62
N CYS A 206 -12.68 23.19 -12.54
CA CYS A 206 -13.71 24.20 -12.30
C CYS A 206 -13.14 25.53 -11.78
N GLN A 207 -12.09 26.05 -12.44
CA GLN A 207 -11.38 27.28 -12.06
C GLN A 207 -10.65 27.23 -10.70
N HIS A 208 -10.47 26.03 -10.14
CA HIS A 208 -9.72 25.78 -8.92
C HIS A 208 -8.58 24.79 -9.14
N GLN A 209 -7.53 24.86 -8.31
CA GLN A 209 -6.43 23.89 -8.35
C GLN A 209 -6.90 22.55 -7.74
N CYS A 210 -7.01 21.48 -8.53
CA CYS A 210 -7.59 20.21 -8.05
C CYS A 210 -6.75 19.58 -6.93
N GLY A 211 -5.41 19.73 -7.00
CA GLY A 211 -4.48 19.23 -5.99
C GLY A 211 -4.49 20.01 -4.67
N GLN A 212 -5.16 21.16 -4.61
CA GLN A 212 -5.19 21.95 -3.39
C GLN A 212 -6.17 21.37 -2.37
N LEU A 213 -5.64 20.92 -1.23
CA LEU A 213 -6.46 20.58 -0.07
C LEU A 213 -6.68 21.84 0.78
N ARG A 214 -7.90 22.39 0.74
CA ARG A 214 -8.27 23.55 1.56
C ARG A 214 -8.09 23.21 3.04
N HIS A 215 -7.46 24.15 3.76
CA HIS A 215 -7.18 24.04 5.20
C HIS A 215 -6.28 22.87 5.63
N ALA A 216 -5.46 22.35 4.71
CA ALA A 216 -4.35 21.46 5.06
C ALA A 216 -3.39 22.15 6.04
N ASN A 217 -2.72 21.35 6.88
CA ASN A 217 -1.65 21.80 7.75
C ASN A 217 -0.45 22.34 6.95
N ALA A 218 -0.15 21.72 5.80
CA ALA A 218 0.78 22.27 4.83
C ALA A 218 0.47 21.77 3.42
N ILE A 219 0.87 22.58 2.44
CA ILE A 219 0.75 22.29 1.01
C ILE A 219 2.15 22.38 0.40
N PHE A 220 2.55 21.34 -0.31
CA PHE A 220 3.82 21.26 -1.00
C PHE A 220 3.57 21.13 -2.50
N VAL A 221 4.10 22.09 -3.26
CA VAL A 221 3.89 22.17 -4.70
C VAL A 221 5.19 21.92 -5.43
N TYR A 222 5.14 21.03 -6.42
CA TYR A 222 6.26 20.68 -7.28
C TYR A 222 5.97 21.14 -8.71
N ASN A 223 7.00 21.53 -9.46
CA ASN A 223 6.79 22.17 -10.77
C ASN A 223 7.25 21.30 -11.95
N LYS A 224 7.71 20.07 -11.70
CA LYS A 224 8.37 19.21 -12.71
C LYS A 224 8.10 17.72 -12.55
N PHE A 225 7.20 17.34 -11.64
CA PHE A 225 6.89 15.93 -11.42
C PHE A 225 5.59 15.60 -12.17
N ASP A 226 5.65 14.59 -13.03
CA ASP A 226 4.45 13.95 -13.54
C ASP A 226 3.73 13.19 -12.40
N HIS A 227 2.55 12.63 -12.70
CA HIS A 227 1.71 11.94 -11.72
C HIS A 227 2.45 10.83 -10.95
N ARG A 228 3.34 10.09 -11.64
CA ARG A 228 4.05 8.95 -11.05
C ARG A 228 5.28 9.39 -10.28
N SER A 229 6.10 10.23 -10.87
CA SER A 229 7.32 10.76 -10.26
C SER A 229 7.01 11.63 -9.04
N LEU A 230 5.83 12.24 -8.97
CA LEU A 230 5.37 12.93 -7.77
C LEU A 230 5.30 11.95 -6.59
N LEU A 231 4.71 10.76 -6.76
CA LEU A 231 4.66 9.74 -5.72
C LEU A 231 6.06 9.23 -5.34
N GLU A 232 6.85 8.82 -6.33
CA GLU A 232 8.15 8.19 -6.10
C GLU A 232 9.19 9.16 -5.52
N ARG A 233 9.30 10.36 -6.08
CA ARG A 233 10.35 11.33 -5.71
C ARG A 233 10.06 12.05 -4.40
N THR A 234 8.80 12.08 -3.97
CA THR A 234 8.41 12.70 -2.70
C THR A 234 8.30 11.72 -1.55
N VAL A 235 8.64 10.43 -1.74
CA VAL A 235 8.53 9.42 -0.68
C VAL A 235 9.28 9.81 0.61
N HIS A 236 10.43 10.48 0.47
CA HIS A 236 11.19 11.01 1.61
C HIS A 236 10.39 12.05 2.40
N LYS A 237 9.68 12.95 1.71
CA LYS A 237 8.84 13.99 2.32
C LYS A 237 7.60 13.37 2.96
N GLN A 238 7.00 12.39 2.31
CA GLN A 238 5.87 11.64 2.87
C GLN A 238 6.28 10.94 4.18
N PHE A 239 7.43 10.27 4.19
CA PHE A 239 7.99 9.63 5.38
C PHE A 239 8.31 10.64 6.50
N GLU A 240 8.94 11.76 6.17
CA GLU A 240 9.21 12.86 7.12
C GLU A 240 7.91 13.35 7.78
N LEU A 241 6.85 13.56 6.98
CA LEU A 241 5.55 14.00 7.49
C LEU A 241 4.89 12.94 8.37
N LEU A 242 5.03 11.64 8.06
CA LEU A 242 4.50 10.56 8.88
C LEU A 242 5.19 10.46 10.25
N ILE A 243 6.52 10.55 10.29
CA ILE A 243 7.32 10.33 11.51
C ILE A 243 7.52 11.62 12.32
N GLY A 244 7.62 12.78 11.68
CA GLY A 244 7.69 14.08 12.38
C GLY A 244 6.51 14.29 13.31
N ASN A 245 5.35 13.74 12.95
CA ASN A 245 4.14 13.74 13.77
C ASN A 245 4.17 12.68 14.91
N ALA A 246 4.94 11.60 14.75
CA ALA A 246 5.17 10.62 15.82
C ALA A 246 6.16 11.17 16.88
N THR A 247 7.13 11.99 16.47
CA THR A 247 8.12 12.60 17.37
C THR A 247 7.56 13.71 18.26
N THR A 248 6.39 14.26 17.94
CA THR A 248 5.68 15.19 18.86
C THR A 248 4.95 14.48 19.99
N SER A 249 4.76 13.15 19.94
CA SER A 249 4.08 12.39 21.01
C SER A 249 5.02 11.49 21.83
N ILE A 250 6.24 11.19 21.34
CA ILE A 250 7.22 10.40 22.09
C ILE A 250 8.60 11.03 21.91
N SER A 251 9.10 11.60 23.02
CA SER A 251 10.47 12.05 23.20
C SER A 251 11.47 11.00 22.68
N SER A 252 12.30 11.42 21.72
CA SER A 252 13.66 10.93 21.46
C SER A 252 14.05 9.61 22.14
N ARG A 253 13.81 8.48 21.48
CA ARG A 253 14.41 7.14 21.72
C ARG A 253 13.86 6.24 20.60
N LEU A 254 14.45 6.18 19.41
CA LEU A 254 15.62 5.35 19.12
C LEU A 254 16.13 5.70 17.72
N TYR A 255 17.41 6.07 17.62
CA TYR A 255 18.30 5.90 16.48
C TYR A 255 17.75 6.18 15.06
N TYR A 256 17.90 7.44 14.64
CA TYR A 256 18.07 7.80 13.23
C TYR A 256 19.30 7.05 12.67
N GLY A 257 19.07 5.92 12.00
CA GLY A 257 20.11 5.07 11.43
C GLY A 257 20.68 5.66 10.14
N ARG A 258 21.69 6.52 10.27
CA ARG A 258 22.59 6.96 9.18
C ARG A 258 23.25 5.78 8.43
N ASN A 259 23.18 4.56 8.98
CA ASN A 259 23.71 3.31 8.43
C ASN A 259 22.67 2.47 7.64
N SER A 260 21.49 3.01 7.35
CA SER A 260 20.44 2.30 6.57
C SER A 260 20.77 2.26 5.08
N LEU A 261 21.26 3.38 4.51
CA LEU A 261 21.58 3.46 3.07
C LEU A 261 22.71 2.51 2.64
N GLU A 262 23.78 2.39 3.43
CA GLU A 262 24.90 1.48 3.12
C GLU A 262 24.53 0.00 3.28
N ARG A 263 23.70 -0.33 4.28
CA ARG A 263 23.19 -1.70 4.43
C ARG A 263 22.18 -2.07 3.33
N ASN A 264 21.35 -1.14 2.89
CA ASN A 264 20.35 -1.39 1.85
C ASN A 264 20.95 -1.48 0.44
N LEU A 265 22.07 -0.79 0.16
CA LEU A 265 22.88 -1.09 -1.04
C LEU A 265 23.39 -2.54 -1.00
N HIS A 266 23.84 -2.99 0.17
CA HIS A 266 24.33 -4.35 0.35
C HIS A 266 23.23 -5.40 0.14
N TYR A 267 22.02 -5.18 0.67
CA TYR A 267 20.87 -6.09 0.45
C TYR A 267 20.40 -6.12 -1.01
N SER A 268 20.33 -4.97 -1.69
CA SER A 268 19.92 -4.92 -3.10
C SER A 268 20.94 -5.59 -4.03
N ILE A 269 22.24 -5.51 -3.69
CA ILE A 269 23.31 -6.21 -4.40
C ILE A 269 23.19 -7.72 -4.15
N VAL A 270 22.97 -8.13 -2.89
CA VAL A 270 22.79 -9.54 -2.53
C VAL A 270 21.56 -10.15 -3.21
N ASP A 271 20.43 -9.44 -3.28
CA ASP A 271 19.23 -9.91 -3.99
C ASP A 271 19.47 -10.02 -5.50
N TYR A 272 20.23 -9.11 -6.10
CA TYR A 272 20.61 -9.19 -7.51
C TYR A 272 21.55 -10.39 -7.77
N PHE A 273 22.49 -10.65 -6.88
CA PHE A 273 23.36 -11.84 -6.94
C PHE A 273 22.58 -13.14 -6.75
N ILE A 274 21.60 -13.17 -5.84
CA ILE A 274 20.72 -14.33 -5.64
C ILE A 274 19.89 -14.58 -6.90
N GLN A 275 19.30 -13.55 -7.50
CA GLN A 275 18.54 -13.70 -8.75
C GLN A 275 19.43 -14.16 -9.91
N LEU A 276 20.63 -13.59 -10.05
CA LEU A 276 21.59 -14.00 -11.07
C LEU A 276 22.05 -15.46 -10.86
N PHE A 277 22.29 -15.86 -9.61
CA PHE A 277 22.70 -17.21 -9.26
C PHE A 277 21.58 -18.23 -9.57
N VAL A 278 20.32 -17.89 -9.27
CA VAL A 278 19.16 -18.73 -9.62
C VAL A 278 19.05 -18.92 -11.14
N VAL A 279 19.26 -17.86 -11.93
CA VAL A 279 19.26 -17.95 -13.41
C VAL A 279 20.40 -18.82 -13.91
N ILE A 280 21.61 -18.66 -13.37
CA ILE A 280 22.78 -19.46 -13.76
C ILE A 280 22.54 -20.95 -13.45
N VAL A 281 22.03 -21.26 -12.26
CA VAL A 281 21.70 -22.64 -11.86
C VAL A 281 20.61 -23.23 -12.78
N ALA A 282 19.58 -22.46 -13.11
CA ALA A 282 18.52 -22.90 -14.03
C ALA A 282 19.07 -23.21 -15.44
N VAL A 283 19.96 -22.37 -15.97
CA VAL A 283 20.61 -22.58 -17.27
C VAL A 283 21.50 -23.82 -17.24
N LEU A 284 22.29 -24.02 -16.17
CA LEU A 284 23.14 -25.20 -16.02
C LEU A 284 22.31 -26.51 -15.90
N CYS A 285 21.18 -26.46 -15.21
CA CYS A 285 20.22 -27.56 -15.15
C CYS A 285 19.60 -27.87 -16.53
N LEU A 286 19.27 -26.84 -17.32
CA LEU A 286 18.73 -27.03 -18.66
C LEU A 286 19.77 -27.64 -19.60
N VAL A 287 21.02 -27.16 -19.55
CA VAL A 287 22.13 -27.69 -20.37
C VAL A 287 22.44 -29.14 -20.04
N THR A 288 22.42 -29.51 -18.75
CA THR A 288 22.64 -30.91 -18.32
C THR A 288 21.47 -31.81 -18.73
N PHE A 289 20.23 -31.34 -18.64
CA PHE A 289 19.05 -32.06 -19.14
C PHE A 289 19.07 -32.28 -20.66
N LEU A 290 19.45 -31.27 -21.44
CA LEU A 290 19.59 -31.38 -22.89
C LEU A 290 20.74 -32.32 -23.29
N LYS A 291 21.86 -32.32 -22.56
CA LYS A 291 22.94 -33.31 -22.76
C LYS A 291 22.45 -34.72 -22.44
N SER A 292 21.69 -34.91 -21.37
CA SER A 292 21.09 -36.21 -21.00
C SER A 292 20.18 -36.77 -22.10
N LYS A 293 19.33 -35.95 -22.73
CA LYS A 293 18.49 -36.37 -23.87
C LYS A 293 19.29 -36.74 -25.13
N LYS A 294 20.47 -36.14 -25.34
CA LYS A 294 21.32 -36.43 -26.49
C LYS A 294 22.01 -37.79 -26.39
N TYR A 295 22.25 -38.30 -25.17
CA TYR A 295 22.83 -39.62 -24.93
C TYR A 295 21.81 -40.77 -24.92
N SER A 296 20.51 -40.49 -24.73
CA SER A 296 19.44 -41.49 -24.84
C SER A 296 19.01 -41.82 -26.28
N GLY A 297 19.56 -41.13 -27.28
CA GLY A 297 19.31 -41.38 -28.71
C GLY A 297 20.34 -42.28 -29.41
N LEU A 298 21.30 -42.83 -28.67
CA LEU A 298 22.40 -43.67 -29.22
C LEU A 298 22.27 -45.16 -28.86
N TRP A 299 21.12 -45.58 -28.32
CA TRP A 299 20.76 -46.99 -28.14
C TRP A 299 19.34 -47.22 -28.69
N ARG A 300 19.24 -47.24 -30.02
CA ARG A 300 18.20 -47.94 -30.78
C ARG A 300 18.83 -48.54 -32.02
#